data_AF-A0A3A4V1V9-F1
#
_entry.id   AF-A0A3A4V1V9-F1
#
_cell.length_a   1.000
_cell.length_b   1.000
_cell.length_c   1.000
_cell.angle_alpha   90.00
_cell.angle_beta   90.00
_cell.angle_gamma   90.00
#
_symmetry.space_group_name_H-M   'P 1'
#
loop_
_entity.id
_entity.type
_entity.pdbx_description
1 polymer ?
#
loop_
_entity_poly.entity_id
_entity_poly.type
_entity_poly.pdbx_seq_one_letter_code
_entity_poly.pdbx_strand_id
1 'polypeptide(L)'
;MNTPQETICQLGREFYQLGWVSGTGGGISIRDENKVYVAPSGVQKERIRPEEIFTIDAKTRAALHEPAGLKLSACAPIFFAIYERTNAGAVIHNHSIPAARVTHTVEQRFKITGIEMQKGILGYDVFDMLHVPILENVSHEKDLAAAVRASIEQNPNTTAVLIRGHGVYVWGTTWEHAKTQAECYDYLFRISLEESARGIDLSKPQRRYTKAYHLDTATPVSPQHLAANGIILDNVTDPIAFLQTKRAEDGYLHQDRLHVDARKPRAERLGLEEKLFAFEREHKHQDDEVRYITGGEGIFDVRDSDDRWVRIEVEREDYILIPAGRYHRFFLTQEKNITATRLFKDKEGWVPEYRAKA
;
A
#
# COMPACT_ATOMS: atom_id res chain seq x y z
N MET A 1 16.99 33.78 -6.19
CA MET A 1 16.92 32.33 -5.90
C MET A 1 18.19 31.96 -5.18
N ASN A 2 18.10 31.12 -4.15
CA ASN A 2 19.27 30.60 -3.45
C ASN A 2 20.10 29.73 -4.39
N THR A 3 21.42 29.78 -4.26
CA THR A 3 22.35 28.84 -4.91
C THR A 3 22.15 27.43 -4.35
N PRO A 4 22.54 26.36 -5.09
CA PRO A 4 22.49 24.99 -4.57
C PRO A 4 23.21 24.83 -3.22
N GLN A 5 24.33 25.52 -3.00
CA GLN A 5 25.05 25.50 -1.73
C GLN A 5 24.23 26.11 -0.58
N GLU A 6 23.62 27.28 -0.79
CA GLU A 6 22.76 27.93 0.20
C GLU A 6 21.54 27.06 0.52
N THR A 7 20.94 26.44 -0.51
CA THR A 7 19.81 25.51 -0.36
C THR A 7 20.20 24.28 0.45
N ILE A 8 21.35 23.66 0.19
CA ILE A 8 21.85 22.53 1.00
C ILE A 8 22.05 22.94 2.46
N CYS A 9 22.61 24.12 2.72
CA CYS A 9 22.81 24.61 4.09
C CYS A 9 21.49 24.88 4.82
N GLN A 10 20.51 25.46 4.12
CA GLN A 10 19.18 25.68 4.65
C GLN A 10 18.49 24.35 4.99
N LEU A 11 18.46 23.42 4.05
CA LEU A 11 17.82 22.12 4.23
C LEU A 11 18.53 21.27 5.30
N GLY A 12 19.86 21.37 5.43
CA GLY A 12 20.61 20.74 6.52
C GLY A 12 20.13 21.19 7.91
N ARG A 13 19.80 22.48 8.08
CA ARG A 13 19.21 23.01 9.31
C ARG A 13 17.80 22.47 9.53
N GLU A 14 16.95 22.49 8.52
CA GLU A 14 15.57 21.99 8.60
C GLU A 14 15.53 20.50 8.93
N PHE A 15 16.31 19.68 8.21
CA PHE A 15 16.38 18.24 8.42
C PHE A 15 16.97 17.88 9.78
N TYR A 16 17.89 18.69 10.32
CA TYR A 16 18.39 18.49 11.68
C TYR A 16 17.27 18.65 12.71
N GLN A 17 16.41 19.68 12.56
CA GLN A 17 15.26 19.88 13.45
C GLN A 17 14.22 18.75 13.35
N LEU A 18 14.08 18.13 12.17
CA LEU A 18 13.26 16.92 11.97
C LEU A 18 13.91 15.65 12.53
N GLY A 19 15.17 15.71 12.99
CA GLY A 19 15.94 14.55 13.47
C GLY A 19 16.53 13.67 12.36
N TRP A 20 16.37 14.06 11.09
CA TRP A 20 16.75 13.28 9.91
C TRP A 20 18.26 13.18 9.67
N VAL A 21 19.01 14.20 10.08
CA VAL A 21 20.46 14.32 9.84
C VAL A 21 21.23 14.60 11.14
N SER A 22 20.77 14.02 12.24
CA SER A 22 21.42 14.12 13.56
C SER A 22 22.73 13.31 13.61
N GLY A 23 23.62 13.64 14.54
CA GLY A 23 24.85 12.87 14.76
C GLY A 23 25.80 12.81 13.56
N THR A 24 25.77 13.83 12.68
CA THR A 24 26.53 13.93 11.42
C THR A 24 26.09 12.99 10.29
N GLY A 25 25.08 12.14 10.53
CA GLY A 25 24.51 11.22 9.55
C GLY A 25 23.59 11.90 8.54
N GLY A 26 23.21 11.17 7.49
CA GLY A 26 22.38 11.66 6.42
C GLY A 26 23.00 12.82 5.61
N GLY A 27 22.20 13.44 4.76
CA GLY A 27 22.61 14.58 3.96
C GLY A 27 21.71 14.81 2.76
N ILE A 28 22.08 15.80 1.96
CA ILE A 28 21.41 16.11 0.71
C ILE A 28 22.47 16.40 -0.35
N SER A 29 22.16 16.01 -1.58
CA SER A 29 22.86 16.43 -2.77
C SER A 29 21.88 17.06 -3.75
N ILE A 30 22.35 18.07 -4.48
CA ILE A 30 21.61 18.73 -5.56
C ILE A 30 22.44 18.59 -6.84
N ARG A 31 21.80 18.22 -7.95
CA ARG A 31 22.36 18.25 -9.30
C ARG A 31 21.77 19.46 -10.04
N ASP A 32 22.65 20.33 -10.50
CA ASP A 32 22.30 21.49 -11.34
C ASP A 32 23.15 21.43 -12.60
N GLU A 33 22.49 21.24 -13.74
CA GLU A 33 23.13 21.00 -15.04
C GLU A 33 24.22 19.91 -14.99
N ASN A 34 25.49 20.29 -15.21
CA ASN A 34 26.65 19.41 -15.19
C ASN A 34 27.38 19.41 -13.82
N LYS A 35 26.79 19.98 -12.76
CA LYS A 35 27.40 20.04 -11.43
C LYS A 35 26.56 19.28 -10.41
N VAL A 36 27.24 18.61 -9.48
CA VAL A 36 26.64 17.96 -8.33
C VAL A 36 27.26 18.54 -7.07
N TYR A 37 26.39 19.02 -6.20
CA TYR A 37 26.73 19.65 -4.94
C TYR A 37 26.51 18.64 -3.81
N VAL A 38 27.49 18.50 -2.93
CA VAL A 38 27.48 17.48 -1.86
C VAL A 38 28.01 18.09 -0.57
N ALA A 39 27.29 17.88 0.52
CA ALA A 39 27.74 18.27 1.85
C ALA A 39 29.01 17.50 2.29
N PRO A 40 29.86 18.10 3.14
CA PRO A 40 31.03 17.42 3.68
C PRO A 40 30.66 16.30 4.67
N SER A 41 31.55 15.31 4.75
CA SER A 41 31.45 14.18 5.68
C SER A 41 31.77 14.60 7.13
N GLY A 42 31.13 13.95 8.10
CA GLY A 42 31.50 14.07 9.52
C GLY A 42 31.26 15.43 10.18
N VAL A 43 30.60 16.37 9.50
CA VAL A 43 30.24 17.68 10.08
C VAL A 43 28.81 17.72 10.59
N GLN A 44 28.58 18.66 11.51
CA GLN A 44 27.25 19.07 11.99
C GLN A 44 26.45 19.69 10.85
N LYS A 45 25.43 18.98 10.37
CA LYS A 45 24.71 19.29 9.12
C LYS A 45 23.93 20.61 9.20
N GLU A 46 23.54 21.02 10.40
CA GLU A 46 22.88 22.29 10.69
C GLU A 46 23.83 23.51 10.72
N ARG A 47 25.14 23.28 10.66
CA ARG A 47 26.17 24.33 10.75
C ARG A 47 27.00 24.50 9.49
N ILE A 48 26.70 23.74 8.45
CA ILE A 48 27.41 23.82 7.17
C ILE A 48 27.29 25.25 6.61
N ARG A 49 28.40 25.74 6.07
CA ARG A 49 28.45 27.00 5.33
C ARG A 49 28.53 26.75 3.81
N PRO A 50 28.02 27.67 2.97
CA PRO A 50 28.02 27.48 1.52
C PRO A 50 29.41 27.17 0.92
N GLU A 51 30.46 27.78 1.44
CA GLU A 51 31.85 27.55 1.02
C GLU A 51 32.40 26.16 1.34
N GLU A 52 31.75 25.43 2.27
CA GLU A 52 32.09 24.08 2.70
C GLU A 52 31.38 22.99 1.86
N ILE A 53 30.58 23.37 0.86
CA ILE A 53 29.89 22.43 -0.02
C ILE A 53 30.80 22.04 -1.18
N PHE A 54 31.04 20.74 -1.35
CA PHE A 54 31.78 20.21 -2.50
C PHE A 54 30.99 20.44 -3.79
N THR A 55 31.69 20.80 -4.87
CA THR A 55 31.13 20.85 -6.23
C THR A 55 31.89 19.85 -7.09
N ILE A 56 31.15 18.95 -7.75
CA ILE A 56 31.71 17.85 -8.54
C ILE A 56 31.10 17.90 -9.93
N ASP A 57 31.91 17.62 -10.96
CA ASP A 57 31.41 17.47 -12.32
C ASP A 57 30.57 16.20 -12.46
N ALA A 58 29.35 16.35 -12.98
CA ALA A 58 28.34 15.30 -13.06
C ALA A 58 28.71 14.16 -14.03
N LYS A 59 29.66 14.36 -14.94
CA LYS A 59 30.08 13.34 -15.93
C LYS A 59 31.42 12.72 -15.57
N THR A 60 32.43 13.55 -15.37
CA THR A 60 33.82 13.14 -15.13
C THR A 60 34.09 12.75 -13.69
N ARG A 61 33.18 13.11 -12.76
CA ARG A 61 33.34 12.93 -11.31
C ARG A 61 34.53 13.72 -10.73
N ALA A 62 35.15 14.62 -11.50
CA ALA A 62 36.22 15.47 -11.03
C ALA A 62 35.68 16.52 -10.06
N ALA A 63 36.41 16.78 -8.98
CA ALA A 63 36.06 17.86 -8.08
C ALA A 63 36.36 19.22 -8.75
N LEU A 64 35.35 20.07 -8.81
CA LEU A 64 35.44 21.44 -9.31
C LEU A 64 35.69 22.43 -8.16
N HIS A 65 35.26 22.08 -6.96
CA HIS A 65 35.55 22.80 -5.72
C HIS A 65 35.67 21.82 -4.55
N GLU A 66 36.80 21.86 -3.87
CA GLU A 66 37.09 21.09 -2.65
C GLU A 66 37.41 22.05 -1.50
N PRO A 67 36.57 22.11 -0.45
CA PRO A 67 36.86 22.87 0.75
C PRO A 67 38.08 22.33 1.49
N ALA A 68 38.98 23.22 1.92
CA ALA A 68 40.20 22.84 2.63
C ALA A 68 39.90 22.14 3.97
N GLY A 69 40.55 21.01 4.22
CA GLY A 69 40.46 20.27 5.48
C GLY A 69 39.17 19.47 5.68
N LEU A 70 38.26 19.46 4.70
CA LEU A 70 37.03 18.65 4.73
C LEU A 70 37.14 17.45 3.79
N LYS A 71 36.28 16.46 4.01
CA LYS A 71 36.20 15.25 3.19
C LYS A 71 34.84 15.16 2.52
N LEU A 72 34.82 14.66 1.29
CA LEU A 72 33.58 14.37 0.58
C LEU A 72 32.72 13.34 1.35
N SER A 73 31.40 13.51 1.33
CA SER A 73 30.47 12.57 1.97
C SER A 73 30.63 11.14 1.47
N ALA A 74 30.54 10.17 2.39
CA ALA A 74 30.51 8.74 2.07
C ALA A 74 29.25 8.34 1.28
N CYS A 75 28.19 9.16 1.32
CA CYS A 75 26.98 8.98 0.52
C CYS A 75 27.17 9.35 -0.96
N ALA A 76 28.27 10.04 -1.33
CA ALA A 76 28.46 10.55 -2.70
C ALA A 76 28.38 9.45 -3.79
N PRO A 77 28.99 8.25 -3.63
CA PRO A 77 28.82 7.17 -4.59
C PRO A 77 27.36 6.73 -4.78
N ILE A 78 26.54 6.79 -3.73
CA ILE A 78 25.13 6.42 -3.77
C ILE A 78 24.30 7.53 -4.45
N PHE A 79 24.56 8.80 -4.13
CA PHE A 79 23.94 9.92 -4.84
C PHE A 79 24.20 9.84 -6.35
N PHE A 80 25.44 9.56 -6.74
CA PHE A 80 25.79 9.38 -8.14
C PHE A 80 25.14 8.14 -8.77
N ALA A 81 25.06 7.02 -8.07
CA ALA A 81 24.31 5.85 -8.52
C ALA A 81 22.84 6.18 -8.83
N ILE A 82 22.20 7.00 -8.01
CA ILE A 82 20.82 7.46 -8.21
C ILE A 82 20.74 8.43 -9.41
N TYR A 83 21.63 9.43 -9.50
CA TYR A 83 21.65 10.37 -10.63
C TYR A 83 21.93 9.70 -11.99
N GLU A 84 22.67 8.59 -12.00
CA GLU A 84 22.99 7.80 -13.21
C GLU A 84 21.81 6.99 -13.74
N ARG A 85 20.82 6.69 -12.89
CA ARG A 85 19.69 5.81 -13.22
C ARG A 85 18.35 6.51 -13.24
N THR A 86 18.31 7.78 -12.84
CA THR A 86 17.08 8.54 -12.66
C THR A 86 17.23 9.95 -13.21
N ASN A 87 16.10 10.63 -13.44
CA ASN A 87 16.09 12.05 -13.76
C ASN A 87 16.15 12.95 -12.51
N ALA A 88 16.80 12.50 -11.43
CA ALA A 88 16.84 13.24 -10.17
C ALA A 88 17.60 14.56 -10.30
N GLY A 89 17.01 15.66 -9.81
CA GLY A 89 17.69 16.93 -9.56
C GLY A 89 18.18 17.06 -8.12
N ALA A 90 17.70 16.21 -7.21
CA ALA A 90 18.20 16.15 -5.84
C ALA A 90 18.00 14.76 -5.24
N VAL A 91 18.87 14.42 -4.29
CA VAL A 91 18.79 13.20 -3.49
C VAL A 91 18.96 13.56 -2.01
N ILE A 92 18.04 13.06 -1.18
CA ILE A 92 18.06 13.21 0.28
C ILE A 92 18.34 11.84 0.88
N HIS A 93 19.28 11.81 1.81
CA HIS A 93 19.52 10.69 2.68
C HIS A 93 19.18 11.10 4.11
N ASN A 94 18.28 10.37 4.76
CA ASN A 94 18.00 10.61 6.17
C ASN A 94 18.04 9.31 6.99
N HIS A 95 18.40 9.46 8.26
CA HIS A 95 18.44 8.40 9.27
C HIS A 95 17.24 8.53 10.21
N SER A 96 16.06 8.85 9.67
CA SER A 96 14.89 9.04 10.53
C SER A 96 14.57 7.74 11.29
N ILE A 97 14.13 7.88 12.55
CA ILE A 97 13.75 6.73 13.39
C ILE A 97 12.67 5.88 12.70
N PRO A 98 11.61 6.45 12.10
CA PRO A 98 10.64 5.66 11.36
C PRO A 98 11.25 4.86 10.20
N ALA A 99 12.13 5.48 9.39
CA ALA A 99 12.77 4.81 8.28
C ALA A 99 13.65 3.64 8.74
N ALA A 100 14.49 3.83 9.75
CA ALA A 100 15.32 2.74 10.28
C ALA A 100 14.46 1.63 10.89
N ARG A 101 13.46 1.98 11.71
CA ARG A 101 12.65 1.03 12.46
C ARG A 101 11.72 0.20 11.56
N VAL A 102 11.09 0.81 10.55
CA VAL A 102 10.15 0.09 9.67
C VAL A 102 10.83 -1.06 8.95
N THR A 103 12.12 -0.92 8.62
CA THR A 103 12.86 -2.03 7.99
C THR A 103 12.86 -3.29 8.84
N HIS A 104 12.89 -3.22 10.17
CA HIS A 104 12.87 -4.42 11.02
C HIS A 104 11.51 -5.12 11.10
N THR A 105 10.45 -4.51 10.57
CA THR A 105 9.09 -5.06 10.62
C THR A 105 8.70 -5.86 9.39
N VAL A 106 9.49 -5.79 8.32
CA VAL A 106 9.18 -6.40 7.01
C VAL A 106 10.42 -6.99 6.36
N GLU A 107 10.26 -8.09 5.61
CA GLU A 107 11.41 -8.83 5.05
C GLU A 107 12.11 -8.10 3.91
N GLN A 108 11.49 -7.93 2.74
CA GLN A 108 12.22 -7.44 1.54
C GLN A 108 11.78 -6.07 1.04
N ARG A 109 10.57 -5.63 1.37
CA ARG A 109 10.02 -4.35 0.92
C ARG A 109 9.00 -3.83 1.91
N PHE A 110 8.98 -2.52 2.09
CA PHE A 110 7.89 -1.81 2.74
C PHE A 110 6.71 -1.70 1.77
N LYS A 111 5.50 -1.87 2.29
CA LYS A 111 4.24 -1.78 1.55
C LYS A 111 3.23 -0.96 2.34
N ILE A 112 2.52 -0.07 1.67
CA ILE A 112 1.44 0.71 2.28
C ILE A 112 0.39 1.10 1.22
N THR A 113 -0.87 1.19 1.63
CA THR A 113 -1.96 1.70 0.79
C THR A 113 -3.01 2.41 1.63
N GLY A 114 -3.88 3.22 1.01
CA GLY A 114 -5.04 3.84 1.63
C GLY A 114 -4.73 5.10 2.44
N ILE A 115 -3.55 5.70 2.28
CA ILE A 115 -3.12 6.89 3.04
C ILE A 115 -2.91 8.09 2.11
N GLU A 116 -3.56 9.22 2.41
CA GLU A 116 -3.56 10.43 1.57
C GLU A 116 -2.15 10.91 1.19
N MET A 117 -1.18 10.76 2.11
CA MET A 117 0.22 11.16 1.90
C MET A 117 0.92 10.41 0.75
N GLN A 118 0.35 9.32 0.24
CA GLN A 118 0.82 8.63 -0.97
C GLN A 118 0.77 9.54 -2.22
N LYS A 119 -0.20 10.45 -2.31
CA LYS A 119 -0.33 11.38 -3.44
C LYS A 119 0.85 12.36 -3.56
N GLY A 120 1.64 12.51 -2.50
CA GLY A 120 2.88 13.28 -2.54
C GLY A 120 4.07 12.50 -3.11
N ILE A 121 3.91 11.21 -3.41
CA ILE A 121 4.92 10.37 -4.06
C ILE A 121 4.65 10.33 -5.56
N LEU A 122 5.70 10.55 -6.36
CA LEU A 122 5.58 10.59 -7.81
C LEU A 122 4.99 9.29 -8.36
N GLY A 123 3.84 9.40 -9.03
CA GLY A 123 3.19 8.29 -9.72
C GLY A 123 2.27 7.43 -8.86
N TYR A 124 1.89 7.88 -7.65
CA TYR A 124 0.95 7.17 -6.78
C TYR A 124 -0.29 8.02 -6.46
N ASP A 125 -1.45 7.35 -6.40
CA ASP A 125 -2.67 7.83 -5.78
C ASP A 125 -2.86 7.17 -4.39
N VAL A 126 -3.91 7.56 -3.66
CA VAL A 126 -4.23 7.10 -2.29
C VAL A 126 -4.41 5.59 -2.22
N PHE A 127 -5.02 4.99 -3.24
CA PHE A 127 -5.39 3.57 -3.22
C PHE A 127 -4.41 2.65 -3.94
N ASP A 128 -3.35 3.22 -4.52
CA ASP A 128 -2.28 2.42 -5.09
C ASP A 128 -1.53 1.68 -3.98
N MET A 129 -0.92 0.55 -4.35
CA MET A 129 -0.02 -0.16 -3.46
C MET A 129 1.39 0.41 -3.60
N LEU A 130 1.78 1.25 -2.66
CA LEU A 130 3.13 1.80 -2.62
C LEU A 130 4.13 0.73 -2.17
N HIS A 131 5.23 0.62 -2.91
CA HIS A 131 6.34 -0.27 -2.61
C HIS A 131 7.65 0.50 -2.46
N VAL A 132 8.39 0.23 -1.39
CA VAL A 132 9.75 0.73 -1.20
C VAL A 132 10.68 -0.46 -0.94
N PRO A 133 11.65 -0.74 -1.84
CA PRO A 133 12.59 -1.84 -1.66
C PRO A 133 13.48 -1.59 -0.44
N ILE A 134 13.87 -2.67 0.24
CA ILE A 134 14.80 -2.61 1.38
C ILE A 134 16.05 -3.40 1.04
N LEU A 135 17.20 -2.74 1.13
CA LEU A 135 18.52 -3.35 0.97
C LEU A 135 19.13 -3.65 2.33
N GLU A 136 19.94 -4.71 2.38
CA GLU A 136 20.74 -5.01 3.56
C GLU A 136 21.82 -3.97 3.78
N ASN A 137 22.07 -3.64 5.04
CA ASN A 137 23.14 -2.72 5.39
C ASN A 137 24.50 -3.41 5.26
N VAL A 138 25.52 -2.61 5.02
CA VAL A 138 26.90 -3.08 4.82
C VAL A 138 27.86 -2.22 5.63
N SER A 139 29.01 -2.77 5.98
CA SER A 139 30.00 -2.08 6.83
C SER A 139 30.59 -0.82 6.18
N HIS A 140 30.63 -0.74 4.84
CA HIS A 140 31.08 0.44 4.12
C HIS A 140 30.04 0.90 3.11
N GLU A 141 29.54 2.11 3.31
CA GLU A 141 28.44 2.70 2.52
C GLU A 141 28.67 2.70 1.00
N LYS A 142 29.93 2.84 0.55
CA LYS A 142 30.30 2.75 -0.87
C LYS A 142 29.89 1.42 -1.53
N ASP A 143 29.80 0.34 -0.75
CA ASP A 143 29.46 -0.99 -1.24
C ASP A 143 27.95 -1.11 -1.53
N LEU A 144 27.12 -0.17 -1.02
CA LEU A 144 25.69 -0.08 -1.36
C LEU A 144 25.45 0.43 -2.78
N ALA A 145 26.38 1.18 -3.38
CA ALA A 145 26.12 1.87 -4.64
C ALA A 145 25.73 0.91 -5.78
N ALA A 146 26.32 -0.29 -5.84
CA ALA A 146 25.95 -1.31 -6.82
C ALA A 146 24.54 -1.87 -6.56
N ALA A 147 24.22 -2.18 -5.29
CA ALA A 147 22.91 -2.68 -4.88
C ALA A 147 21.80 -1.64 -5.11
N VAL A 148 22.07 -0.36 -4.84
CA VAL A 148 21.15 0.75 -5.11
C VAL A 148 20.85 0.88 -6.60
N ARG A 149 21.86 0.81 -7.49
CA ARG A 149 21.63 0.81 -8.95
C ARG A 149 20.71 -0.32 -9.38
N ALA A 150 21.02 -1.54 -8.95
CA ALA A 150 20.21 -2.72 -9.28
C ALA A 150 18.78 -2.60 -8.73
N SER A 151 18.62 -2.04 -7.53
CA SER A 151 17.31 -1.83 -6.91
C SER A 151 16.45 -0.85 -7.71
N ILE A 152 17.03 0.26 -8.18
CA ILE A 152 16.33 1.25 -9.01
C ILE A 152 15.88 0.63 -10.34
N GLU A 153 16.76 -0.12 -10.99
CA GLU A 153 16.45 -0.81 -12.26
C GLU A 153 15.31 -1.83 -12.11
N GLN A 154 15.24 -2.52 -10.97
CA GLN A 154 14.19 -3.49 -10.66
C GLN A 154 12.88 -2.86 -10.19
N ASN A 155 12.92 -1.60 -9.72
CA ASN A 155 11.78 -0.89 -9.13
C ASN A 155 11.62 0.50 -9.77
N PRO A 156 11.35 0.60 -11.09
CA PRO A 156 11.37 1.88 -11.80
C PRO A 156 10.30 2.89 -11.33
N ASN A 157 9.28 2.41 -10.62
CA ASN A 157 8.15 3.22 -10.14
C ASN A 157 8.33 3.74 -8.71
N THR A 158 9.48 3.52 -8.07
CA THR A 158 9.73 4.06 -6.71
C THR A 158 10.70 5.22 -6.77
N THR A 159 10.59 6.15 -5.83
CA THR A 159 11.52 7.26 -5.66
C THR A 159 12.32 7.16 -4.36
N ALA A 160 12.31 5.97 -3.73
CA ALA A 160 13.06 5.71 -2.52
C ALA A 160 13.65 4.29 -2.45
N VAL A 161 14.72 4.15 -1.68
CA VAL A 161 15.31 2.88 -1.25
C VAL A 161 15.59 2.95 0.25
N LEU A 162 15.10 1.97 1.00
CA LEU A 162 15.41 1.79 2.42
C LEU A 162 16.67 0.95 2.60
N ILE A 163 17.47 1.27 3.60
CA ILE A 163 18.63 0.49 4.03
C ILE A 163 18.37 -0.01 5.46
N ARG A 164 18.47 -1.32 5.66
CA ARG A 164 18.04 -1.98 6.91
C ARG A 164 18.75 -1.45 8.14
N GLY A 165 17.98 -1.01 9.14
CA GLY A 165 18.51 -0.44 10.39
C GLY A 165 19.35 0.84 10.21
N HIS A 166 19.31 1.47 9.03
CA HIS A 166 20.15 2.62 8.70
C HIS A 166 19.28 3.85 8.39
N GLY A 167 18.44 3.78 7.36
CA GLY A 167 17.67 4.94 6.93
C GLY A 167 17.12 4.78 5.51
N VAL A 168 16.91 5.90 4.84
CA VAL A 168 16.32 5.94 3.49
C VAL A 168 17.10 6.90 2.59
N TYR A 169 17.13 6.57 1.30
CA TYR A 169 17.51 7.45 0.20
C TYR A 169 16.26 7.78 -0.60
N VAL A 170 15.96 9.07 -0.81
CA VAL A 170 14.80 9.57 -1.55
C VAL A 170 15.27 10.55 -2.61
N TRP A 171 14.72 10.50 -3.81
CA TRP A 171 15.11 11.40 -4.90
C TRP A 171 13.93 12.01 -5.64
N GLY A 172 14.13 13.21 -6.19
CA GLY A 172 13.11 13.94 -6.94
C GLY A 172 13.72 14.75 -8.08
N THR A 173 12.88 15.17 -9.03
CA THR A 173 13.31 15.99 -10.18
C THR A 173 13.84 17.36 -9.80
N THR A 174 13.43 17.88 -8.65
CA THR A 174 13.97 19.10 -8.01
C THR A 174 14.20 18.84 -6.51
N TRP A 175 14.84 19.78 -5.81
CA TRP A 175 15.04 19.64 -4.35
C TRP A 175 13.72 19.75 -3.60
N GLU A 176 12.77 20.58 -4.05
CA GLU A 176 11.43 20.70 -3.49
C GLU A 176 10.71 19.36 -3.59
N HIS A 177 10.73 18.74 -4.77
CA HIS A 177 10.09 17.46 -5.00
C HIS A 177 10.74 16.34 -4.18
N ALA A 178 12.08 16.29 -4.10
CA ALA A 178 12.77 15.33 -3.26
C ALA A 178 12.39 15.50 -1.77
N LYS A 179 12.30 16.75 -1.29
CA LYS A 179 11.92 17.08 0.08
C LYS A 179 10.48 16.66 0.39
N THR A 180 9.52 17.05 -0.45
CA THR A 180 8.11 16.69 -0.26
C THR A 180 7.93 15.18 -0.22
N GLN A 181 8.57 14.44 -1.12
CA GLN A 181 8.51 12.98 -1.09
C GLN A 181 9.17 12.40 0.17
N ALA A 182 10.30 12.96 0.61
CA ALA A 182 10.96 12.49 1.83
C ALA A 182 10.07 12.69 3.07
N GLU A 183 9.31 13.80 3.14
CA GLU A 183 8.33 14.05 4.20
C GLU A 183 7.16 13.07 4.15
N CYS A 184 6.62 12.81 2.95
CA CYS A 184 5.59 11.80 2.73
C CYS A 184 6.08 10.40 3.13
N TYR A 185 7.28 9.99 2.72
CA TYR A 185 7.84 8.70 3.11
C TYR A 185 8.02 8.59 4.62
N ASP A 186 8.61 9.60 5.29
CA ASP A 186 8.77 9.59 6.74
C ASP A 186 7.42 9.48 7.47
N TYR A 187 6.39 10.20 7.00
CA TYR A 187 5.02 10.08 7.50
C TYR A 187 4.49 8.65 7.33
N LEU A 188 4.60 8.09 6.12
CA LEU A 188 4.08 6.76 5.79
C LEU A 188 4.77 5.65 6.59
N PHE A 189 6.08 5.76 6.83
CA PHE A 189 6.80 4.84 7.71
C PHE A 189 6.32 4.96 9.16
N ARG A 190 6.09 6.19 9.65
CA ARG A 190 5.64 6.44 11.02
C ARG A 190 4.24 5.90 11.26
N ILE A 191 3.27 6.27 10.43
CA ILE A 191 1.88 5.81 10.59
C ILE A 191 1.79 4.29 10.46
N SER A 192 2.57 3.67 9.56
CA SER A 192 2.62 2.20 9.45
C SER A 192 3.09 1.54 10.74
N LEU A 193 4.10 2.10 11.42
CA LEU A 193 4.61 1.58 12.68
C LEU A 193 3.60 1.78 13.82
N GLU A 194 2.95 2.94 13.88
CA GLU A 194 1.95 3.27 14.90
C GLU A 194 0.70 2.41 14.77
N GLU A 195 0.17 2.24 13.56
CA GLU A 195 -1.01 1.42 13.29
C GLU A 195 -0.70 -0.08 13.46
N SER A 196 0.48 -0.54 13.05
CA SER A 196 0.90 -1.92 13.28
C SER A 196 0.97 -2.26 14.77
N ALA A 197 1.45 -1.32 15.61
CA ALA A 197 1.46 -1.49 17.07
C ALA A 197 0.04 -1.58 17.67
N ARG A 198 -1.00 -1.15 16.94
CA ARG A 198 -2.42 -1.26 17.30
C ARG A 198 -3.12 -2.44 16.63
N GLY A 199 -2.39 -3.29 15.90
CA GLY A 199 -2.91 -4.44 15.18
C GLY A 199 -3.50 -4.13 13.81
N ILE A 200 -3.28 -2.93 13.27
CA ILE A 200 -3.77 -2.50 11.95
C ILE A 200 -2.63 -2.64 10.92
N ASP A 201 -2.86 -3.44 9.88
CA ASP A 201 -1.87 -3.76 8.86
C ASP A 201 -2.10 -2.94 7.58
N LEU A 202 -1.48 -1.76 7.50
CA LEU A 202 -1.59 -0.86 6.36
C LEU A 202 -0.90 -1.37 5.07
N SER A 203 -0.22 -2.52 5.12
CA SER A 203 0.30 -3.18 3.91
C SER A 203 -0.79 -3.84 3.06
N LYS A 204 -2.02 -3.85 3.58
CA LYS A 204 -3.23 -4.34 2.92
C LYS A 204 -4.22 -3.20 2.74
N PRO A 205 -5.06 -3.23 1.69
CA PRO A 205 -6.19 -2.32 1.58
C PRO A 205 -6.97 -2.28 2.89
N GLN A 206 -7.06 -1.09 3.48
CA GLN A 206 -7.93 -0.90 4.63
C GLN A 206 -9.38 -0.91 4.14
N ARG A 207 -10.27 -1.46 4.96
CA ARG A 207 -11.72 -1.53 4.65
C ARG A 207 -12.20 -0.20 4.12
N ARG A 208 -12.77 -0.18 2.91
CA ARG A 208 -13.55 0.99 2.47
C ARG A 208 -14.65 1.21 3.49
N TYR A 209 -14.81 2.45 3.96
CA TYR A 209 -15.92 2.84 4.83
C TYR A 209 -17.28 2.47 4.21
N THR A 210 -17.35 2.32 2.89
CA THR A 210 -18.53 1.83 2.18
C THR A 210 -18.21 0.55 1.42
N LYS A 211 -18.74 -0.57 1.90
CA LYS A 211 -18.64 -1.90 1.27
C LYS A 211 -19.61 -2.09 0.11
N ALA A 212 -20.63 -1.23 -0.02
CA ALA A 212 -21.65 -1.30 -1.04
C ALA A 212 -21.65 -0.05 -1.92
N TYR A 213 -21.65 -0.20 -3.25
CA TYR A 213 -21.71 0.91 -4.19
C TYR A 213 -22.40 0.50 -5.49
N HIS A 214 -23.00 1.47 -6.19
CA HIS A 214 -23.52 1.23 -7.54
C HIS A 214 -22.35 0.94 -8.51
N LEU A 215 -22.41 -0.19 -9.22
CA LEU A 215 -21.29 -0.70 -10.00
C LEU A 215 -20.91 0.20 -11.19
N ASP A 216 -21.91 0.86 -11.78
CA ASP A 216 -21.77 1.72 -12.96
C ASP A 216 -21.14 3.09 -12.64
N THR A 217 -21.48 3.66 -11.48
CA THR A 217 -21.11 5.01 -11.08
C THR A 217 -20.07 5.05 -9.96
N ALA A 218 -19.76 3.90 -9.36
CA ALA A 218 -18.97 3.78 -8.13
C ALA A 218 -19.52 4.62 -6.96
N THR A 219 -20.82 4.98 -7.01
CA THR A 219 -21.45 5.81 -5.97
C THR A 219 -21.74 4.97 -4.73
N PRO A 220 -21.31 5.39 -3.53
CA PRO A 220 -21.63 4.73 -2.27
C PRO A 220 -23.13 4.49 -2.09
N VAL A 221 -23.48 3.29 -1.63
CA VAL A 221 -24.85 2.90 -1.27
C VAL A 221 -25.00 2.93 0.25
N SER A 222 -26.04 3.59 0.75
CA SER A 222 -26.27 3.70 2.20
C SER A 222 -26.83 2.40 2.79
N PRO A 223 -26.65 2.14 4.10
CA PRO A 223 -27.29 1.02 4.77
C PRO A 223 -28.82 1.02 4.62
N GLN A 224 -29.46 2.19 4.59
CA GLN A 224 -30.91 2.31 4.36
C GLN A 224 -31.32 1.84 2.98
N HIS A 225 -30.51 2.08 1.93
CA HIS A 225 -30.78 1.56 0.59
C HIS A 225 -30.66 0.04 0.54
N LEU A 226 -29.64 -0.54 1.20
CA LEU A 226 -29.52 -2.01 1.29
C LEU A 226 -30.74 -2.61 2.00
N ALA A 227 -31.13 -2.04 3.15
CA ALA A 227 -32.29 -2.49 3.92
C ALA A 227 -33.61 -2.35 3.12
N ALA A 228 -33.78 -1.28 2.35
CA ALA A 228 -34.93 -1.11 1.46
C ALA A 228 -35.01 -2.18 0.36
N ASN A 229 -33.87 -2.78 0.00
CA ASN A 229 -33.80 -3.92 -0.91
C ASN A 229 -33.83 -5.28 -0.21
N GLY A 230 -33.98 -5.31 1.12
CA GLY A 230 -33.97 -6.50 1.95
C GLY A 230 -32.58 -7.11 2.15
N ILE A 231 -31.52 -6.39 1.77
CA ILE A 231 -30.13 -6.84 1.90
C ILE A 231 -29.61 -6.43 3.28
N ILE A 232 -29.06 -7.39 4.03
CA ILE A 232 -28.38 -7.13 5.30
C ILE A 232 -26.89 -7.28 5.08
N LEU A 233 -26.11 -6.31 5.55
CA LEU A 233 -24.65 -6.35 5.58
C LEU A 233 -24.19 -5.84 6.95
N ASP A 234 -23.81 -6.78 7.81
CA ASP A 234 -23.38 -6.50 9.19
C ASP A 234 -21.93 -6.95 9.41
N ASN A 235 -21.22 -6.25 10.30
CA ASN A 235 -19.95 -6.72 10.83
C ASN A 235 -20.18 -7.37 12.20
N VAL A 236 -19.83 -8.64 12.32
CA VAL A 236 -20.15 -9.49 13.48
C VAL A 236 -18.86 -10.05 14.08
N THR A 237 -18.49 -9.54 15.26
CA THR A 237 -17.28 -9.95 15.97
C THR A 237 -17.48 -11.17 16.88
N ASP A 238 -18.72 -11.45 17.32
CA ASP A 238 -19.09 -12.69 18.03
C ASP A 238 -20.04 -13.55 17.17
N PRO A 239 -19.50 -14.37 16.26
CA PRO A 239 -20.32 -15.12 15.32
C PRO A 239 -21.08 -16.28 15.96
N ILE A 240 -20.65 -16.80 17.11
CA ILE A 240 -21.29 -17.99 17.68
C ILE A 240 -22.68 -17.62 18.19
N ALA A 241 -22.77 -16.61 19.07
CA ALA A 241 -24.04 -16.15 19.61
C ALA A 241 -24.93 -15.53 18.52
N PHE A 242 -24.34 -14.75 17.61
CA PHE A 242 -25.07 -14.11 16.52
C PHE A 242 -25.71 -15.13 15.58
N LEU A 243 -24.93 -16.10 15.07
CA LEU A 243 -25.47 -17.10 14.14
C LEU A 243 -26.48 -18.03 14.82
N GLN A 244 -26.30 -18.36 16.11
CA GLN A 244 -27.31 -19.11 16.88
C GLN A 244 -28.64 -18.35 16.95
N THR A 245 -28.58 -17.06 17.25
CA THR A 245 -29.77 -16.18 17.31
C THR A 245 -30.46 -16.11 15.96
N LYS A 246 -29.71 -15.83 14.89
CA LYS A 246 -30.24 -15.79 13.51
C LYS A 246 -30.89 -17.09 13.07
N ARG A 247 -30.29 -18.23 13.42
CA ARG A 247 -30.89 -19.54 13.11
C ARG A 247 -32.21 -19.76 13.84
N ALA A 248 -32.32 -19.33 15.08
CA ALA A 248 -33.54 -19.46 15.88
C ALA A 248 -34.65 -18.50 15.44
N GLU A 249 -34.32 -17.24 15.17
CA GLU A 249 -35.27 -16.19 14.80
C GLU A 249 -35.75 -16.32 13.35
N ASP A 250 -34.83 -16.53 12.41
CA ASP A 250 -35.12 -16.51 10.97
C ASP A 250 -35.38 -17.92 10.39
N GLY A 251 -35.30 -18.97 11.24
CA GLY A 251 -35.66 -20.34 10.90
C GLY A 251 -34.64 -21.11 10.05
N TYR A 252 -33.35 -20.75 10.11
CA TYR A 252 -32.30 -21.48 9.37
C TYR A 252 -31.92 -22.82 10.05
N LEU A 253 -32.45 -23.91 9.52
CA LEU A 253 -32.33 -25.26 10.06
C LEU A 253 -30.95 -25.89 9.81
N HIS A 254 -30.30 -25.55 8.69
CA HIS A 254 -29.06 -26.18 8.26
C HIS A 254 -27.90 -25.18 8.16
N GLN A 255 -26.68 -25.68 8.38
CA GLN A 255 -25.44 -24.93 8.27
C GLN A 255 -24.36 -25.81 7.63
N ASP A 256 -23.52 -25.22 6.78
CA ASP A 256 -22.27 -25.82 6.34
C ASP A 256 -21.15 -24.78 6.17
N ARG A 257 -19.97 -25.26 5.75
CA ARG A 257 -18.81 -24.41 5.47
C ARG A 257 -18.42 -24.54 4.00
N LEU A 258 -18.44 -23.43 3.28
CA LEU A 258 -17.89 -23.29 1.94
C LEU A 258 -16.44 -22.82 2.05
N HIS A 259 -15.54 -23.49 1.33
CA HIS A 259 -14.17 -23.02 1.14
C HIS A 259 -13.86 -23.07 -0.36
N VAL A 260 -13.50 -21.92 -0.91
CA VAL A 260 -13.14 -21.73 -2.31
C VAL A 260 -11.76 -21.12 -2.32
N ASP A 261 -10.79 -21.81 -2.92
CA ASP A 261 -9.43 -21.30 -3.11
C ASP A 261 -8.97 -21.58 -4.54
N ALA A 262 -9.05 -20.55 -5.38
CA ALA A 262 -8.67 -20.63 -6.78
C ALA A 262 -7.15 -20.56 -7.01
N ARG A 263 -6.34 -20.39 -5.94
CA ARG A 263 -4.87 -20.41 -6.01
C ARG A 263 -4.29 -21.81 -5.96
N LYS A 264 -5.07 -22.79 -5.48
CA LYS A 264 -4.63 -24.19 -5.40
C LYS A 264 -4.27 -24.77 -6.78
N PRO A 265 -3.36 -25.76 -6.85
CA PRO A 265 -3.05 -26.46 -8.10
C PRO A 265 -4.31 -26.99 -8.79
N ARG A 266 -4.32 -27.02 -10.13
CA ARG A 266 -5.49 -27.44 -10.92
C ARG A 266 -6.02 -28.83 -10.52
N ALA A 267 -5.13 -29.76 -10.17
CA ALA A 267 -5.49 -31.09 -9.70
C ALA A 267 -6.35 -31.08 -8.43
N GLU A 268 -6.20 -30.07 -7.56
CA GLU A 268 -6.96 -29.89 -6.32
C GLU A 268 -8.23 -29.03 -6.50
N ARG A 269 -8.44 -28.46 -7.69
CA ARG A 269 -9.58 -27.59 -8.03
C ARG A 269 -10.59 -28.26 -8.98
N LEU A 270 -10.59 -29.59 -9.06
CA LEU A 270 -11.50 -30.31 -9.95
C LEU A 270 -12.97 -29.98 -9.61
N GLY A 271 -13.73 -29.48 -10.59
CA GLY A 271 -15.11 -29.01 -10.41
C GLY A 271 -15.28 -27.63 -9.77
N LEU A 272 -14.20 -26.95 -9.36
CA LEU A 272 -14.27 -25.60 -8.82
C LEU A 272 -14.55 -24.56 -9.92
N GLU A 273 -13.98 -24.77 -11.12
CA GLU A 273 -14.17 -23.87 -12.26
C GLU A 273 -15.63 -23.84 -12.71
N GLU A 274 -16.31 -24.99 -12.74
CA GLU A 274 -17.73 -25.09 -13.04
C GLU A 274 -18.60 -24.39 -11.97
N LYS A 275 -18.23 -24.52 -10.70
CA LYS A 275 -18.91 -23.83 -9.59
C LYS A 275 -18.74 -22.32 -9.67
N LEU A 276 -17.52 -21.84 -9.90
CA LEU A 276 -17.26 -20.41 -10.09
C LEU A 276 -18.02 -19.87 -11.29
N PHE A 277 -18.00 -20.58 -12.41
CA PHE A 277 -18.78 -20.22 -13.59
C PHE A 277 -20.29 -20.18 -13.30
N ALA A 278 -20.81 -21.09 -12.48
CA ALA A 278 -22.21 -21.08 -12.05
C ALA A 278 -22.54 -19.86 -11.18
N PHE A 279 -21.61 -19.44 -10.30
CA PHE A 279 -21.77 -18.29 -9.40
C PHE A 279 -21.67 -16.93 -10.11
N GLU A 280 -20.85 -16.83 -11.14
CA GLU A 280 -20.64 -15.60 -11.91
C GLU A 280 -21.83 -15.23 -12.80
N ARG A 281 -22.66 -16.23 -13.14
CA ARG A 281 -23.88 -16.03 -13.92
C ARG A 281 -24.96 -15.40 -13.04
N GLU A 282 -25.67 -14.40 -13.55
CA GLU A 282 -26.79 -13.77 -12.84
C GLU A 282 -27.91 -14.79 -12.56
N HIS A 283 -28.21 -15.00 -11.28
CA HIS A 283 -29.19 -15.97 -10.79
C HIS A 283 -29.90 -15.47 -9.55
N LYS A 284 -30.97 -16.16 -9.15
CA LYS A 284 -31.67 -15.97 -7.87
C LYS A 284 -31.95 -17.34 -7.24
N HIS A 285 -32.28 -17.33 -5.95
CA HIS A 285 -32.70 -18.50 -5.19
C HIS A 285 -34.10 -18.31 -4.62
N GLN A 286 -34.81 -19.41 -4.32
CA GLN A 286 -36.12 -19.37 -3.67
C GLN A 286 -36.02 -19.13 -2.16
N ASP A 287 -34.85 -19.42 -1.60
CA ASP A 287 -34.47 -19.11 -0.22
C ASP A 287 -33.45 -17.98 -0.17
N ASP A 288 -33.26 -17.42 1.03
CA ASP A 288 -32.25 -16.40 1.29
C ASP A 288 -30.84 -16.95 1.09
N GLU A 289 -29.96 -16.12 0.50
CA GLU A 289 -28.53 -16.40 0.40
C GLU A 289 -27.82 -15.76 1.60
N VAL A 290 -27.54 -16.58 2.62
CA VAL A 290 -26.88 -16.14 3.85
C VAL A 290 -25.45 -16.64 3.93
N ARG A 291 -24.50 -15.72 4.18
CA ARG A 291 -23.08 -16.01 4.37
C ARG A 291 -22.53 -15.26 5.56
N TYR A 292 -21.79 -15.96 6.41
CA TYR A 292 -20.87 -15.36 7.37
C TYR A 292 -19.44 -15.68 6.95
N ILE A 293 -18.64 -14.67 6.66
CA ILE A 293 -17.30 -14.86 6.10
C ILE A 293 -16.31 -15.12 7.25
N THR A 294 -15.61 -16.24 7.16
CA THR A 294 -14.64 -16.72 8.16
C THR A 294 -13.19 -16.57 7.70
N GLY A 295 -12.96 -16.27 6.41
CA GLY A 295 -11.65 -15.94 5.86
C GLY A 295 -11.71 -15.63 4.36
N GLY A 296 -10.69 -14.95 3.83
CA GLY A 296 -10.68 -14.50 2.44
C GLY A 296 -11.72 -13.42 2.14
N GLU A 297 -12.00 -13.20 0.86
CA GLU A 297 -12.79 -12.08 0.36
C GLU A 297 -13.62 -12.47 -0.87
N GLY A 298 -14.74 -11.78 -1.06
CA GLY A 298 -15.58 -11.95 -2.24
C GLY A 298 -16.42 -10.72 -2.56
N ILE A 299 -17.07 -10.78 -3.71
CA ILE A 299 -17.91 -9.72 -4.25
C ILE A 299 -19.28 -10.31 -4.54
N PHE A 300 -20.31 -9.71 -3.99
CA PHE A 300 -21.70 -9.92 -4.38
C PHE A 300 -22.15 -8.72 -5.22
N ASP A 301 -22.42 -8.94 -6.50
CA ASP A 301 -23.20 -7.98 -7.27
C ASP A 301 -24.67 -8.37 -7.14
N VAL A 302 -25.50 -7.48 -6.61
CA VAL A 302 -26.92 -7.69 -6.36
C VAL A 302 -27.72 -6.64 -7.13
N ARG A 303 -28.83 -7.04 -7.77
CA ARG A 303 -29.75 -6.08 -8.39
C ARG A 303 -30.51 -5.34 -7.30
N ASP A 304 -30.59 -4.02 -7.37
CA ASP A 304 -31.54 -3.26 -6.55
C ASP A 304 -32.95 -3.33 -7.16
N SER A 305 -33.90 -2.58 -6.58
CA SER A 305 -35.29 -2.55 -7.04
C SER A 305 -35.47 -1.79 -8.35
N ASP A 306 -34.46 -1.02 -8.78
CA ASP A 306 -34.41 -0.33 -10.07
C ASP A 306 -33.67 -1.17 -11.14
N ASP A 307 -33.38 -2.44 -10.85
CA ASP A 307 -32.57 -3.35 -11.67
C ASP A 307 -31.14 -2.85 -11.93
N ARG A 308 -30.60 -1.98 -11.06
CA ARG A 308 -29.20 -1.53 -11.12
C ARG A 308 -28.31 -2.46 -10.31
N TRP A 309 -27.04 -2.57 -10.71
CA TRP A 309 -26.06 -3.35 -9.97
C TRP A 309 -25.56 -2.60 -8.74
N VAL A 310 -25.73 -3.19 -7.56
CA VAL A 310 -25.06 -2.82 -6.32
C VAL A 310 -23.97 -3.86 -6.07
N ARG A 311 -22.71 -3.42 -6.10
CA ARG A 311 -21.55 -4.23 -5.74
C ARG A 311 -21.32 -4.16 -4.25
N ILE A 312 -21.24 -5.32 -3.60
CA ILE A 312 -21.01 -5.49 -2.17
C ILE A 312 -19.76 -6.32 -1.98
N GLU A 313 -18.73 -5.73 -1.38
CA GLU A 313 -17.49 -6.41 -1.02
C GLU A 313 -17.61 -7.01 0.39
N VAL A 314 -17.27 -8.29 0.54
CA VAL A 314 -17.33 -9.02 1.82
C VAL A 314 -16.00 -9.66 2.16
N GLU A 315 -15.66 -9.68 3.44
CA GLU A 315 -14.43 -10.24 4.00
C GLU A 315 -14.69 -10.84 5.40
N ARG A 316 -13.66 -11.39 6.05
CA ARG A 316 -13.77 -11.97 7.40
C ARG A 316 -14.58 -11.08 8.36
N GLU A 317 -15.48 -11.71 9.13
CA GLU A 317 -16.42 -11.07 10.08
C GLU A 317 -17.62 -10.38 9.45
N ASP A 318 -17.76 -10.36 8.13
CA ASP A 318 -18.99 -9.89 7.51
C ASP A 318 -20.07 -10.97 7.50
N TYR A 319 -21.27 -10.56 7.85
CA TYR A 319 -22.51 -11.28 7.61
C TYR A 319 -23.26 -10.60 6.47
N ILE A 320 -23.59 -11.34 5.43
CA ILE A 320 -24.45 -10.89 4.33
C ILE A 320 -25.67 -11.78 4.21
N LEU A 321 -26.83 -11.16 4.05
CA LEU A 321 -28.08 -11.80 3.64
C LEU A 321 -28.57 -11.12 2.36
N ILE A 322 -28.72 -11.91 1.31
CA ILE A 322 -29.46 -11.52 0.11
C ILE A 322 -30.82 -12.22 0.16
N PRO A 323 -31.93 -11.49 0.10
CA PRO A 323 -33.25 -12.07 0.29
C PRO A 323 -33.64 -12.96 -0.90
N ALA A 324 -34.49 -13.94 -0.63
CA ALA A 324 -35.10 -14.79 -1.65
C ALA A 324 -35.64 -13.98 -2.86
N GLY A 325 -35.49 -14.55 -4.05
CA GLY A 325 -35.98 -13.96 -5.30
C GLY A 325 -35.11 -12.85 -5.88
N ARG A 326 -34.01 -12.44 -5.21
CA ARG A 326 -33.15 -11.38 -5.70
C ARG A 326 -32.10 -11.86 -6.68
N TYR A 327 -32.02 -11.21 -7.84
CA TYR A 327 -30.97 -11.47 -8.81
C TYR A 327 -29.62 -10.98 -8.30
N HIS A 328 -28.63 -11.86 -8.33
CA HIS A 328 -27.28 -11.60 -7.91
C HIS A 328 -26.28 -12.48 -8.67
N ARG A 329 -25.01 -12.20 -8.47
CA ARG A 329 -23.87 -13.00 -8.92
C ARG A 329 -22.71 -12.80 -7.96
N PHE A 330 -21.82 -13.78 -7.91
CA PHE A 330 -20.69 -13.78 -6.99
C PHE A 330 -19.37 -13.91 -7.73
N PHE A 331 -18.36 -13.17 -7.26
CA PHE A 331 -16.99 -13.22 -7.74
C PHE A 331 -15.99 -13.33 -6.57
N LEU A 332 -14.84 -13.92 -6.84
CA LEU A 332 -13.68 -13.77 -5.96
C LEU A 332 -12.98 -12.43 -6.25
N THR A 333 -12.41 -11.81 -5.21
CA THR A 333 -11.49 -10.67 -5.39
C THR A 333 -10.15 -11.15 -5.97
N GLN A 334 -9.18 -10.24 -6.09
CA GLN A 334 -7.81 -10.60 -6.48
C GLN A 334 -7.15 -11.60 -5.52
N GLU A 335 -7.62 -11.70 -4.28
CA GLU A 335 -7.17 -12.69 -3.29
C GLU A 335 -7.52 -14.13 -3.70
N LYS A 336 -8.48 -14.31 -4.62
CA LYS A 336 -8.82 -15.61 -5.21
C LYS A 336 -9.17 -16.70 -4.18
N ASN A 337 -9.59 -16.32 -2.99
CA ASN A 337 -10.00 -17.25 -1.95
C ASN A 337 -11.09 -16.64 -1.05
N ILE A 338 -12.03 -17.49 -0.60
CA ILE A 338 -13.03 -17.16 0.40
C ILE A 338 -13.42 -18.41 1.19
N THR A 339 -13.68 -18.23 2.48
CA THR A 339 -14.25 -19.23 3.38
C THR A 339 -15.46 -18.62 4.06
N ALA A 340 -16.61 -19.27 3.93
CA ALA A 340 -17.87 -18.79 4.46
C ALA A 340 -18.64 -19.90 5.17
N THR A 341 -19.25 -19.57 6.29
CA THR A 341 -20.34 -20.36 6.88
C THR A 341 -21.62 -19.99 6.15
N ARG A 342 -22.35 -20.98 5.64
CA ARG A 342 -23.61 -20.80 4.94
C ARG A 342 -24.77 -21.29 5.82
N LEU A 343 -25.87 -20.54 5.82
CA LEU A 343 -27.11 -20.91 6.51
C LEU A 343 -28.21 -21.18 5.49
N PHE A 344 -29.06 -22.18 5.76
CA PHE A 344 -30.16 -22.59 4.87
C PHE A 344 -31.42 -22.90 5.68
N LYS A 345 -32.58 -22.55 5.12
CA LYS A 345 -33.90 -23.01 5.60
C LYS A 345 -34.12 -24.43 5.13
N ASP A 346 -34.04 -24.65 3.83
CA ASP A 346 -34.01 -25.94 3.17
C ASP A 346 -32.75 -26.08 2.29
N LYS A 347 -32.12 -27.26 2.27
CA LYS A 347 -31.01 -27.53 1.35
C LYS A 347 -31.48 -27.67 -0.10
N GLU A 348 -32.74 -28.04 -0.31
CA GLU A 348 -33.33 -28.20 -1.65
C GLU A 348 -33.70 -26.85 -2.30
N GLY A 349 -33.92 -25.79 -1.51
CA GLY A 349 -34.28 -24.45 -2.00
C GLY A 349 -33.12 -23.65 -2.64
N TRP A 350 -31.87 -24.10 -2.48
CA TRP A 350 -30.68 -23.43 -3.02
C TRP A 350 -30.31 -23.94 -4.43
N VAL A 351 -31.29 -23.95 -5.32
CA VAL A 351 -31.11 -24.21 -6.76
C VAL A 351 -31.09 -22.86 -7.49
N PRO A 352 -30.07 -22.57 -8.34
CA PRO A 352 -29.99 -21.29 -9.03
C PRO A 352 -31.01 -21.20 -10.18
N GLU A 353 -31.87 -20.18 -10.13
CA GLU A 353 -32.72 -19.78 -11.25
C GLU A 353 -32.02 -18.68 -12.07
N TYR A 354 -31.43 -19.06 -13.19
CA TYR A 354 -30.71 -18.12 -14.05
C TYR A 354 -31.65 -17.15 -14.76
N ARG A 355 -31.27 -15.87 -14.81
CA ARG A 355 -31.99 -14.87 -15.61
C ARG A 355 -31.88 -15.23 -17.10
N ALA A 356 -33.01 -15.21 -17.81
CA ALA A 356 -33.01 -15.39 -19.26
C ALA A 356 -32.20 -14.26 -19.91
N LYS A 357 -31.39 -14.60 -20.93
CA LYS A 357 -30.72 -13.57 -21.73
C LYS A 357 -31.79 -12.81 -22.52
N ALA A 358 -31.82 -11.49 -22.34
CA ALA A 358 -32.60 -10.59 -23.18
C ALA A 358 -32.03 -10.55 -24.61
#